data_AF-A0A8C0T600-F1
#
_entry.id   AF-A0A8C0T600-F1
#
_cell.length_a   1.000
_cell.length_b   1.000
_cell.length_c   1.000
_cell.angle_alpha   90.00
_cell.angle_beta   90.00
_cell.angle_gamma   90.00
#
_symmetry.space_group_name_H-M   'P 1'
#
loop_
_entity.id
_entity.type
_entity.pdbx_description
1 polymer ?
#
loop_
_entity_poly.entity_id
_entity_poly.type
_entity_poly.pdbx_seq_one_letter_code
_entity_poly.pdbx_strand_id
1 'polypeptide(L)'
;MLSNFLYPKTGVTGPYVLGTGLILYSLSKEIYVITAETFSAISTIGLLIYVVKKYGASIGEFADKLSEQKIAQLEEVKQASIQQIQDAIDTEKSQQALVQKRHYLFDVQRNNIAMALELTYRERLHRVYREVKNRLDYHISVQNMMRRKEQEHMINWVEKHVVQSISAQQEKETIAKCIADLKLLAKKAQSQPVL
;
A
#
# COMPACT_ATOMS: atom_id res chain seq x y z
N MET A 1 66.02 4.41 15.11
CA MET A 1 66.30 5.69 15.81
C MET A 1 67.79 6.05 15.74
N LEU A 2 68.70 5.17 16.18
CA LEU A 2 70.15 5.44 16.18
C LEU A 2 70.79 5.46 14.78
N SER A 3 70.36 4.56 13.88
CA SER A 3 70.76 4.59 12.47
C SER A 3 70.33 5.87 11.77
N ASN A 4 69.06 6.28 11.91
CA ASN A 4 68.51 7.51 11.32
C ASN A 4 69.23 8.78 11.82
N PHE A 5 69.76 8.76 13.05
CA PHE A 5 70.51 9.89 13.63
C PHE A 5 71.93 10.02 13.05
N LEU A 6 72.63 8.91 12.83
CA LEU A 6 74.02 8.86 12.31
C LEU A 6 74.11 8.86 10.77
N TYR A 7 73.04 8.45 10.10
CA TYR A 7 72.92 8.39 8.64
C TYR A 7 73.30 9.68 7.90
N PRO A 8 72.82 10.89 8.29
CA PRO A 8 73.15 12.13 7.56
C PRO A 8 74.62 12.57 7.67
N LYS A 9 75.40 11.97 8.58
CA LYS A 9 76.82 12.34 8.81
C LYS A 9 77.82 11.27 8.39
N THR A 10 77.43 10.01 8.48
CA THR A 10 78.35 8.86 8.33
C THR A 10 77.78 7.73 7.45
N GLY A 11 76.63 7.97 6.80
CA GLY A 11 75.98 7.01 5.91
C GLY A 11 75.49 5.75 6.64
N VAL A 12 75.14 4.71 5.86
CA VAL A 12 74.71 3.41 6.42
C VAL A 12 75.82 2.71 7.20
N THR A 13 77.09 2.94 6.87
CA THR A 13 78.24 2.24 7.48
C THR A 13 78.61 2.81 8.84
N GLY A 14 78.28 4.08 9.12
CA GLY A 14 78.60 4.77 10.37
C GLY A 14 78.21 4.00 11.64
N PRO A 15 76.93 3.60 11.81
CA PRO A 15 76.50 2.84 12.98
C PRO A 15 77.22 1.48 13.14
N TYR A 16 77.52 0.80 12.04
CA TYR A 16 78.21 -0.51 12.08
C TYR A 16 79.69 -0.36 12.46
N VAL A 17 80.37 0.65 11.91
CA VAL A 17 81.77 0.98 12.26
C VAL A 17 81.86 1.47 13.70
N LEU A 18 80.89 2.26 14.15
CA LEU A 18 80.79 2.68 15.55
C LEU A 18 80.58 1.49 16.47
N GLY A 19 79.65 0.58 16.16
CA GLY A 19 79.39 -0.62 16.97
C GLY A 19 80.60 -1.54 17.07
N THR A 20 81.27 -1.83 15.95
CA THR A 20 82.50 -2.63 15.93
C THR A 20 83.65 -1.93 16.66
N GLY A 21 83.78 -0.60 16.50
CA GLY A 21 84.78 0.22 17.19
C GLY A 21 84.58 0.24 18.71
N LEU A 22 83.33 0.32 19.19
CA LEU A 22 83.02 0.23 20.63
C LEU A 22 83.38 -1.15 21.20
N ILE A 23 83.05 -2.23 20.50
CA ILE A 23 83.41 -3.59 20.94
C ILE A 23 84.93 -3.74 21.04
N LEU A 24 85.67 -3.29 20.01
CA LEU A 24 87.13 -3.37 20.00
C LEU A 24 87.77 -2.50 21.09
N TYR A 25 87.22 -1.30 21.32
CA TYR A 25 87.65 -0.41 22.39
C TYR A 25 87.43 -1.02 23.79
N SER A 26 86.24 -1.59 24.03
CA SER A 26 85.89 -2.24 25.30
C SER A 26 86.78 -3.43 25.61
N LEU A 27 87.19 -4.20 24.59
CA LEU A 27 88.14 -5.31 24.73
C LEU A 27 89.58 -4.82 24.93
N SER A 28 90.03 -3.83 24.14
CA SER A 28 91.40 -3.31 24.20
C SER A 28 91.74 -2.55 25.48
N LYS A 29 90.74 -1.97 26.14
CA LYS A 29 90.89 -1.24 27.42
C LYS A 29 90.52 -2.07 28.64
N GLU A 30 90.27 -3.38 28.47
CA GLU A 30 89.81 -4.31 29.52
C GLU A 30 88.57 -3.82 30.30
N ILE A 31 87.79 -2.90 29.73
CA ILE A 31 86.51 -2.47 30.32
C ILE A 31 85.54 -3.67 30.33
N TYR A 32 85.69 -4.59 29.36
CA TYR A 32 85.03 -5.89 29.33
C TYR A 32 86.07 -7.02 29.45
N VAL A 33 86.17 -7.64 30.63
CA VAL A 33 87.10 -8.74 30.92
C VAL A 33 86.49 -10.08 30.50
N ILE A 34 87.23 -10.88 29.73
CA ILE A 34 86.80 -12.21 29.28
C ILE A 34 86.98 -13.22 30.43
N THR A 35 85.93 -13.37 31.24
CA THR A 35 85.82 -14.36 32.32
C THR A 35 84.98 -15.56 31.87
N ALA A 36 85.02 -16.69 32.59
CA ALA A 36 84.19 -17.88 32.31
C ALA A 36 82.68 -17.57 32.17
N GLU A 37 82.18 -16.52 32.84
CA GLU A 37 80.79 -16.05 32.73
C GLU A 37 80.43 -15.50 31.34
N THR A 38 81.40 -15.02 30.55
CA THR A 38 81.15 -14.51 29.20
C THR A 38 80.69 -15.61 28.24
N PHE A 39 81.19 -16.84 28.40
CA PHE A 39 80.71 -18.00 27.64
C PHE A 39 79.27 -18.37 28.01
N SER A 40 78.91 -18.28 29.30
CA SER A 40 77.54 -18.48 29.78
C SER A 40 76.59 -17.40 29.25
N ALA A 41 77.04 -16.14 29.22
CA ALA A 41 76.28 -15.02 28.66
C ALA A 41 76.01 -15.20 27.15
N ILE A 42 77.01 -15.61 26.37
CA ILE A 42 76.86 -15.89 24.93
C ILE A 42 75.85 -17.02 24.70
N SER A 43 75.92 -18.10 25.50
CA SER A 43 74.98 -19.23 25.41
C SER A 43 73.54 -18.80 25.74
N THR A 44 73.36 -17.97 26.78
CA THR A 44 72.05 -17.46 27.20
C THR A 44 71.45 -16.53 26.15
N ILE A 45 72.26 -15.62 25.59
CA ILE A 45 71.84 -14.73 24.49
C ILE A 45 71.48 -15.53 23.24
N GLY A 46 72.28 -16.56 22.89
CA GLY A 46 72.00 -17.46 21.77
C GLY A 46 70.66 -18.18 21.90
N LEU A 47 70.35 -18.68 23.10
CA LEU A 47 69.06 -19.32 23.39
C LEU A 47 67.90 -18.33 23.28
N LEU A 48 68.05 -17.12 23.80
CA LEU A 48 67.03 -16.06 23.66
C LEU A 48 66.77 -15.71 22.20
N ILE A 49 67.81 -15.57 21.37
CA ILE A 49 67.67 -15.31 19.93
C ILE A 49 66.93 -16.48 19.25
N TYR A 50 67.25 -17.73 19.62
CA TYR A 50 66.57 -18.90 19.07
C TYR A 50 65.08 -18.93 19.44
N VAL A 51 64.74 -18.66 20.70
CA VAL A 51 63.35 -18.58 21.18
C VAL A 51 62.58 -17.47 20.47
N VAL A 52 63.17 -16.27 20.34
CA VAL A 52 62.54 -15.15 19.63
C VAL A 52 62.34 -15.47 18.14
N LYS A 53 63.32 -16.10 17.48
CA LYS A 53 63.19 -16.48 16.06
C LYS A 53 62.13 -17.56 15.85
N LYS A 54 62.03 -18.54 16.74
CA LYS A 54 61.14 -19.70 16.56
C LYS A 54 59.71 -19.44 17.06
N TYR A 55 59.55 -18.75 18.19
CA TYR A 55 58.25 -18.51 18.83
C TYR A 55 57.76 -17.06 18.70
N GLY A 56 58.58 -16.13 18.20
CA GLY A 56 58.18 -14.73 18.02
C GLY A 56 57.00 -14.57 17.07
N ALA A 57 56.95 -15.33 15.98
CA ALA A 57 55.82 -15.32 15.05
C ALA A 57 54.51 -15.76 15.73
N SER A 58 54.55 -16.87 16.47
CA SER A 58 53.36 -17.38 17.19
C SER A 58 52.86 -16.43 18.29
N ILE A 59 53.78 -15.74 18.98
CA ILE A 59 53.42 -14.76 20.02
C ILE A 59 52.85 -13.50 19.38
N GLY A 60 53.40 -13.06 18.24
CA GLY A 60 52.87 -11.96 17.44
C GLY A 60 51.44 -12.24 16.95
N GLU A 61 51.22 -13.37 16.29
CA GLU A 61 49.89 -13.79 15.84
C GLU A 61 48.89 -13.92 17.00
N PHE A 62 49.32 -14.40 18.16
CA PHE A 62 48.46 -14.49 19.34
C PHE A 62 48.08 -13.09 19.87
N ALA A 63 49.04 -12.16 19.92
CA ALA A 63 48.77 -10.78 20.33
C ALA A 63 47.84 -10.07 19.34
N ASP A 64 48.05 -10.28 18.04
CA ASP A 64 47.23 -9.69 16.98
C ASP A 64 45.78 -10.22 17.06
N LYS A 65 45.60 -11.54 17.20
CA LYS A 65 44.28 -12.17 17.39
C LYS A 65 43.52 -11.63 18.59
N LEU A 66 44.21 -11.42 19.72
CA LEU A 66 43.58 -10.83 20.90
C LEU A 66 43.18 -9.36 20.67
N SER A 67 43.96 -8.61 19.90
CA SER A 67 43.61 -7.24 19.53
C SER A 67 42.39 -7.21 18.60
N GLU A 68 42.38 -8.08 17.59
CA GLU A 68 41.33 -8.19 16.60
C GLU A 68 40.01 -8.63 17.25
N GLN A 69 40.05 -9.60 18.15
CA GLN A 69 38.87 -10.05 18.89
C GLN A 69 38.28 -8.92 19.76
N LYS A 70 39.12 -8.13 20.44
CA LYS A 70 38.65 -6.98 21.22
C LYS A 70 38.02 -5.91 20.34
N ILE A 71 38.64 -5.62 19.19
CA ILE A 71 38.11 -4.63 18.24
C ILE A 71 36.78 -5.12 17.67
N ALA A 72 36.70 -6.39 17.25
CA ALA A 72 35.48 -6.98 16.70
C ALA A 72 34.33 -6.96 17.70
N GLN A 73 34.58 -7.34 18.97
CA GLN A 73 33.55 -7.26 20.02
C GLN A 73 33.08 -5.82 20.27
N LEU A 74 34.01 -4.86 20.28
CA LEU A 74 33.67 -3.46 20.50
C LEU A 74 32.86 -2.88 19.32
N GLU A 75 33.20 -3.29 18.10
CA GLU A 75 32.49 -2.91 16.88
C GLU A 75 31.10 -3.53 16.81
N GLU A 76 30.95 -4.80 17.19
CA GLU A 76 29.66 -5.49 17.30
C GLU A 76 28.73 -4.78 18.29
N VAL A 77 29.21 -4.48 19.51
CA VAL A 77 28.41 -3.79 20.54
C VAL A 77 28.02 -2.38 20.07
N LYS A 78 28.95 -1.66 19.44
CA LYS A 78 28.69 -0.33 18.89
C LYS A 78 27.62 -0.39 17.80
N GLN A 79 27.74 -1.34 16.87
CA GLN A 79 26.79 -1.48 15.77
C GLN A 79 25.41 -1.89 16.26
N ALA A 80 25.34 -2.84 17.21
CA ALA A 80 24.09 -3.25 17.85
C ALA A 80 23.42 -2.06 18.57
N SER A 81 24.20 -1.24 19.28
CA SER A 81 23.68 -0.03 19.94
C SER A 81 23.14 0.99 18.93
N ILE A 82 23.84 1.23 17.82
CA ILE A 82 23.38 2.14 16.76
C ILE A 82 22.08 1.62 16.15
N GLN A 83 22.00 0.33 15.84
CA GLN A 83 20.79 -0.30 15.30
C GLN A 83 19.61 -0.19 16.28
N GLN A 84 19.83 -0.50 17.55
CA GLN A 84 18.78 -0.39 18.57
C GLN A 84 18.25 1.04 18.70
N ILE A 85 19.13 2.05 18.67
CA ILE A 85 18.72 3.46 18.71
C ILE A 85 17.96 3.84 17.43
N GLN A 86 18.40 3.36 16.27
CA GLN A 86 17.73 3.61 15.00
C GLN A 86 16.31 2.99 14.98
N ASP A 87 16.18 1.74 15.44
CA ASP A 87 14.90 1.04 15.54
C ASP A 87 13.95 1.74 16.52
N ALA A 88 14.48 2.26 17.63
CA ALA A 88 13.70 3.06 18.58
C ALA A 88 13.20 4.37 17.93
N ILE A 89 14.06 5.07 17.19
CA ILE A 89 13.68 6.30 16.46
C ILE A 89 12.59 6.00 15.42
N ASP A 90 12.73 4.92 14.67
CA ASP A 90 11.76 4.58 13.62
C ASP A 90 10.43 4.12 14.20
N THR A 91 10.47 3.43 15.35
CA THR A 91 9.26 3.11 16.14
C THR A 91 8.55 4.38 16.61
N GLU A 92 9.26 5.33 17.20
CA GLU A 92 8.70 6.62 17.65
C GLU A 92 8.11 7.42 16.48
N LYS A 93 8.80 7.50 15.34
CA LYS A 93 8.27 8.13 14.12
C LYS A 93 6.98 7.48 13.65
N SER A 94 6.91 6.14 13.68
CA SER A 94 5.69 5.42 13.31
C SER A 94 4.53 5.76 14.25
N GLN A 95 4.78 5.87 15.55
CA GLN A 95 3.78 6.25 16.55
C GLN A 95 3.33 7.70 16.34
N GLN A 96 4.26 8.63 16.10
CA GLN A 96 3.93 10.02 15.79
C GLN A 96 3.04 10.13 14.55
N ALA A 97 3.33 9.37 13.50
CA ALA A 97 2.49 9.31 12.30
C ALA A 97 1.09 8.74 12.58
N LEU A 98 0.97 7.74 13.47
CA LEU A 98 -0.33 7.20 13.89
C LEU A 98 -1.14 8.20 14.70
N VAL A 99 -0.50 8.92 15.62
CA VAL A 99 -1.14 10.00 16.40
C VAL A 99 -1.62 11.09 15.47
N GLN A 100 -0.79 11.50 14.51
CA GLN A 100 -1.19 12.48 13.50
C GLN A 100 -2.40 11.99 12.72
N LYS A 101 -2.50 10.71 12.34
CA LYS A 101 -3.66 10.16 11.60
C LYS A 101 -4.94 9.99 12.43
N ARG A 102 -4.90 10.14 13.75
CA ARG A 102 -6.05 9.89 14.63
C ARG A 102 -7.23 10.85 14.40
N HIS A 103 -6.96 12.08 13.94
CA HIS A 103 -8.04 13.04 13.63
C HIS A 103 -8.96 12.56 12.51
N TYR A 104 -8.46 11.78 11.53
CA TYR A 104 -9.27 11.23 10.46
C TYR A 104 -10.42 10.36 10.98
N LEU A 105 -10.20 9.60 12.06
CA LEU A 105 -11.27 8.80 12.66
C LEU A 105 -12.40 9.70 13.20
N PHE A 106 -12.04 10.81 13.84
CA PHE A 106 -13.02 11.77 14.37
C PHE A 106 -13.75 12.49 13.23
N ASP A 107 -13.06 12.86 12.16
CA ASP A 107 -13.67 13.50 11.00
C ASP A 107 -14.65 12.57 10.29
N VAL A 108 -14.30 11.29 10.12
CA VAL A 108 -15.22 10.27 9.60
C VAL A 108 -16.43 10.10 10.50
N GLN A 109 -16.26 10.03 11.82
CA GLN A 109 -17.37 9.94 12.76
C GLN A 109 -18.31 11.15 12.68
N ARG A 110 -17.76 12.38 12.65
CA ARG A 110 -18.55 13.61 12.50
C ARG A 110 -19.34 13.62 11.19
N ASN A 111 -18.68 13.29 10.09
CA ASN A 111 -19.31 13.26 8.76
C ASN A 111 -20.41 12.20 8.67
N ASN A 112 -20.18 11.02 9.27
CA ASN A 112 -21.19 9.96 9.29
C ASN A 112 -22.44 10.37 10.09
N ILE A 113 -22.27 11.01 11.25
CA ILE A 113 -23.40 11.53 12.04
C ILE A 113 -24.15 12.62 11.28
N ALA A 114 -23.44 13.57 10.66
CA ALA A 114 -24.04 14.62 9.84
C ALA A 114 -24.84 14.04 8.67
N MET A 115 -24.28 13.06 7.97
CA MET A 115 -24.94 12.37 6.87
C MET A 115 -26.18 11.60 7.34
N ALA A 116 -26.12 10.89 8.47
CA ALA A 116 -27.27 10.18 9.02
C ALA A 116 -28.43 11.11 9.40
N LEU A 117 -28.11 12.30 9.95
CA LEU A 117 -29.09 13.34 10.25
C LEU A 117 -29.75 13.87 8.97
N GLU A 118 -28.96 14.18 7.95
CA GLU A 118 -29.46 14.64 6.65
C GLU A 118 -30.32 13.59 5.95
N LEU A 119 -29.92 12.31 5.99
CA LEU A 119 -30.69 11.20 5.43
C LEU A 119 -32.04 11.08 6.12
N THR A 120 -32.06 11.07 7.45
CA THR A 120 -33.30 11.00 8.23
C THR A 120 -34.22 12.19 7.91
N TYR A 121 -33.66 13.38 7.75
CA TYR A 121 -34.41 14.57 7.36
C TYR A 121 -35.04 14.42 5.96
N ARG A 122 -34.26 13.98 4.96
CA ARG A 122 -34.75 13.73 3.60
C ARG A 122 -35.80 12.62 3.55
N GLU A 123 -35.61 11.54 4.30
CA GLU A 123 -36.60 10.46 4.40
C GLU A 123 -37.94 10.95 4.94
N ARG A 124 -37.93 11.81 5.97
CA ARG A 124 -39.16 12.41 6.52
C ARG A 124 -39.86 13.28 5.48
N LEU A 125 -39.14 14.11 4.74
CA LEU A 125 -39.71 14.91 3.64
C LEU A 125 -40.28 14.03 2.53
N HIS A 126 -39.54 13.01 2.09
CA HIS A 126 -39.99 12.07 1.07
C HIS A 126 -41.22 11.27 1.51
N ARG A 127 -41.32 10.92 2.80
CA ARG A 127 -42.50 10.26 3.35
C ARG A 127 -43.73 11.15 3.22
N VAL A 128 -43.64 12.42 3.63
CA VAL A 128 -44.75 13.38 3.51
C VAL A 128 -45.13 13.58 2.04
N TYR A 129 -44.14 13.78 1.16
CA TYR A 129 -44.36 13.91 -0.28
C TYR A 129 -45.10 12.70 -0.86
N ARG A 130 -44.68 11.48 -0.49
CA ARG A 130 -45.29 10.24 -0.97
C ARG A 130 -46.72 10.09 -0.48
N GLU A 131 -47.00 10.40 0.79
CA GLU A 131 -48.36 10.34 1.33
C GLU A 131 -49.30 11.32 0.62
N VAL A 132 -48.87 12.57 0.42
CA VAL A 132 -49.68 13.57 -0.30
C VAL A 132 -49.95 13.14 -1.74
N LYS A 133 -48.92 12.65 -2.43
CA LYS A 133 -49.07 12.10 -3.79
C LYS A 133 -50.06 10.92 -3.81
N ASN A 134 -49.97 10.01 -2.84
CA ASN A 134 -50.86 8.85 -2.76
C ASN A 134 -52.33 9.25 -2.57
N ARG A 135 -52.62 10.30 -1.79
CA ARG A 135 -53.98 10.85 -1.65
C ARG A 135 -54.49 11.44 -2.97
N LEU A 136 -53.65 12.18 -3.68
CA LEU A 136 -54.02 12.77 -4.97
C LEU A 136 -54.24 11.68 -6.04
N ASP A 137 -53.31 10.73 -6.14
CA ASP A 137 -53.40 9.60 -7.06
C ASP A 137 -54.65 8.74 -6.76
N TYR A 138 -55.02 8.59 -5.48
CA TYR A 138 -56.27 7.94 -5.09
C TYR A 138 -57.49 8.66 -5.65
N HIS A 139 -57.61 9.99 -5.49
CA HIS A 139 -58.72 10.75 -6.05
C HIS A 139 -58.81 10.64 -7.58
N ILE A 140 -57.67 10.73 -8.27
CA ILE A 140 -57.61 10.56 -9.72
C ILE A 140 -58.06 9.14 -10.11
N SER A 141 -57.62 8.11 -9.38
CA SER A 141 -58.00 6.72 -9.65
C SER A 141 -59.51 6.49 -9.49
N VAL A 142 -60.13 7.07 -8.46
CA VAL A 142 -61.58 6.99 -8.23
C VAL A 142 -62.34 7.71 -9.35
N GLN A 143 -61.90 8.91 -9.74
CA GLN A 143 -62.52 9.64 -10.86
C GLN A 143 -62.42 8.86 -12.17
N ASN A 144 -61.26 8.29 -12.47
CA ASN A 144 -61.06 7.47 -13.67
C ASN A 144 -61.90 6.19 -13.65
N MET A 145 -62.06 5.55 -12.48
CA MET A 145 -62.94 4.40 -12.30
C MET A 145 -64.41 4.76 -12.54
N MET A 146 -64.88 5.86 -11.94
CA MET A 146 -66.27 6.31 -12.12
C MET A 146 -66.59 6.62 -13.58
N ARG A 147 -65.72 7.39 -14.25
CA ARG A 147 -65.86 7.66 -15.70
C ARG A 147 -65.87 6.38 -16.53
N ARG A 148 -65.02 5.41 -16.20
CA ARG A 148 -64.99 4.11 -16.90
C ARG A 148 -66.30 3.34 -16.71
N LYS A 149 -66.82 3.30 -15.48
CA LYS A 149 -68.09 2.62 -15.16
C LYS A 149 -69.29 3.30 -15.84
N GLU A 150 -69.32 4.63 -15.86
CA GLU A 150 -70.33 5.42 -16.58
C GLU A 150 -70.28 5.12 -18.08
N GLN A 151 -69.08 5.09 -18.67
CA GLN A 151 -68.89 4.76 -20.08
C GLN A 151 -69.34 3.33 -20.40
N GLU A 152 -68.98 2.33 -19.58
CA GLU A 152 -69.44 0.95 -19.74
C GLU A 152 -70.96 0.83 -19.62
N HIS A 153 -71.57 1.51 -18.63
CA HIS A 153 -73.02 1.52 -18.46
C HIS A 153 -73.73 2.16 -19.66
N MET A 154 -73.21 3.28 -20.16
CA MET A 154 -73.73 3.97 -21.34
C MET A 154 -73.65 3.07 -22.58
N ILE A 155 -72.53 2.39 -22.81
CA ILE A 155 -72.37 1.45 -23.93
C ILE A 155 -73.39 0.32 -23.84
N ASN A 156 -73.50 -0.32 -22.66
CA ASN A 156 -74.45 -1.42 -22.45
C ASN A 156 -75.92 -0.96 -22.58
N TRP A 157 -76.24 0.25 -22.13
CA TRP A 157 -77.58 0.83 -22.26
C TRP A 157 -77.92 1.12 -23.71
N VAL A 158 -77.00 1.73 -24.47
CA VAL A 158 -77.17 1.98 -25.91
C VAL A 158 -77.31 0.67 -26.66
N GLU A 159 -76.46 -0.32 -26.41
CA GLU A 159 -76.56 -1.64 -27.04
C GLU A 159 -77.92 -2.30 -26.77
N LYS A 160 -78.36 -2.31 -25.51
CA LYS A 160 -79.66 -2.88 -25.13
C LYS A 160 -80.83 -2.14 -25.77
N HIS A 161 -80.81 -0.81 -25.80
CA HIS A 161 -81.87 -0.02 -26.44
C HIS A 161 -81.87 -0.18 -27.96
N VAL A 162 -80.70 -0.26 -28.59
CA VAL A 162 -80.59 -0.55 -30.02
C VAL A 162 -81.20 -1.92 -30.32
N VAL A 163 -80.80 -2.97 -29.60
CA VAL A 163 -81.36 -4.33 -29.75
C VAL A 163 -82.87 -4.36 -29.53
N GLN A 164 -83.40 -3.63 -28.54
CA GLN A 164 -84.84 -3.53 -28.28
C GLN A 164 -85.60 -2.71 -29.35
N SER A 165 -84.97 -1.65 -29.89
CA SER A 165 -85.57 -0.79 -30.92
C SER A 165 -85.60 -1.44 -32.30
N ILE A 166 -84.73 -2.43 -32.54
CA ILE A 166 -84.80 -3.34 -33.69
C ILE A 166 -86.02 -4.25 -33.47
N SER A 167 -87.20 -3.70 -33.75
CA SER A 167 -88.43 -4.47 -33.85
C SER A 167 -88.46 -5.25 -35.17
N ALA A 168 -89.31 -6.28 -35.26
CA ALA A 168 -89.56 -7.04 -36.49
C ALA A 168 -90.01 -6.14 -37.69
N GLN A 169 -90.44 -4.90 -37.42
CA GLN A 169 -90.74 -3.90 -38.45
C GLN A 169 -89.46 -3.38 -39.16
N GLN A 170 -88.38 -3.15 -38.41
CA GLN A 170 -87.11 -2.68 -38.97
C GLN A 170 -86.36 -3.79 -39.72
N GLU A 171 -86.52 -5.06 -39.36
CA GLU A 171 -85.94 -6.17 -40.13
C GLU A 171 -86.46 -6.16 -41.58
N LYS A 172 -87.74 -5.87 -41.80
CA LYS A 172 -88.33 -5.76 -43.15
C LYS A 172 -87.80 -4.55 -43.92
N GLU A 173 -87.66 -3.40 -43.27
CA GLU A 173 -87.08 -2.20 -43.89
C GLU A 173 -85.58 -2.35 -44.18
N THR A 174 -84.84 -3.03 -43.31
CA THR A 174 -83.43 -3.36 -43.52
C THR A 174 -83.27 -4.34 -44.68
N ILE A 175 -84.11 -5.38 -44.78
CA ILE A 175 -84.12 -6.28 -45.95
C ILE A 175 -84.41 -5.49 -47.23
N ALA A 176 -85.36 -4.55 -47.22
CA ALA A 176 -85.66 -3.70 -48.37
C ALA A 176 -84.47 -2.80 -48.76
N LYS A 177 -83.75 -2.23 -47.79
CA LYS A 177 -82.52 -1.48 -48.02
C LYS A 177 -81.38 -2.37 -48.55
N CYS A 178 -81.18 -3.57 -48.01
CA CYS A 178 -80.20 -4.52 -48.53
C CYS A 178 -80.51 -4.91 -49.99
N ILE A 179 -81.78 -5.11 -50.34
CA ILE A 179 -82.20 -5.35 -51.73
C ILE A 179 -81.91 -4.11 -52.60
N ALA A 180 -82.12 -2.90 -52.09
CA ALA A 180 -81.81 -1.66 -52.80
C ALA A 180 -80.29 -1.49 -53.01
N ASP A 181 -79.47 -1.78 -52.00
CA ASP A 181 -78.02 -1.72 -52.09
C ASP A 181 -77.45 -2.79 -53.03
N LEU A 182 -78.00 -4.01 -53.01
CA LEU A 182 -77.68 -5.05 -53.99
C LEU A 182 -78.07 -4.64 -55.41
N LYS A 183 -79.22 -3.97 -55.60
CA LYS A 183 -79.60 -3.42 -56.91
C LYS A 183 -78.65 -2.31 -57.36
N LEU A 184 -78.19 -1.45 -56.46
CA LEU A 184 -77.21 -0.41 -56.77
C LEU A 184 -75.83 -1.00 -57.11
N LEU A 185 -75.37 -2.00 -56.37
CA LEU A 185 -74.15 -2.75 -56.67
C LEU A 185 -74.25 -3.51 -57.99
N ALA A 186 -75.39 -4.16 -58.27
CA ALA A 186 -75.64 -4.82 -59.55
C ALA A 186 -75.68 -3.83 -60.71
N LYS A 187 -76.26 -2.65 -60.53
CA LYS A 187 -76.28 -1.57 -61.53
C LYS A 187 -74.87 -1.01 -61.77
N LYS A 188 -74.05 -0.87 -60.71
CA LYS A 188 -72.63 -0.53 -60.83
C LYS A 188 -71.83 -1.62 -61.56
N ALA A 189 -72.09 -2.89 -61.26
CA ALA A 189 -71.45 -4.03 -61.92
C ALA A 189 -71.84 -4.15 -63.41
N GLN A 190 -73.09 -3.84 -63.78
CA GLN A 190 -73.53 -3.77 -65.19
C GLN A 190 -72.97 -2.55 -65.94
N SER A 191 -72.60 -1.48 -65.22
CA SER A 191 -71.98 -0.29 -65.81
C SER A 191 -70.46 -0.32 -65.89
N GLN A 192 -69.81 -1.38 -65.38
CA GLN A 192 -68.38 -1.63 -65.60
C GLN A 192 -68.21 -2.45 -66.89
N PRO A 193 -67.47 -1.96 -67.89
CA PRO A 193 -67.09 -2.77 -69.05
C PRO A 193 -66.21 -3.93 -68.57
N VAL A 194 -66.65 -5.14 -68.91
CA VAL A 194 -65.84 -6.36 -68.91
C VAL A 194 -64.59 -6.08 -69.73
N LEU A 195 -63.41 -6.28 -69.15
CA LEU A 195 -62.16 -6.46 -69.90
C LEU A 195 -62.25 -7.75 -70.71
#